data_AF-A0ABC8TM32-F1
#
_entry.id   AF-A0ABC8TM32-F1
#
_cell.length_a   1.000
_cell.length_b   1.000
_cell.length_c   1.000
_cell.angle_alpha   90.00
_cell.angle_beta   90.00
_cell.angle_gamma   90.00
#
_symmetry.space_group_name_H-M   'P 1'
#
loop_
_entity.id
_entity.type
_entity.pdbx_description
1 polymer ?
#
loop_
_entity_poly.entity_id
_entity_poly.type
_entity_poly.pdbx_seq_one_letter_code
_entity_poly.pdbx_strand_id
1 'polypeptide(L)'
;MSFTGTLDKCKACDKTVYFVDLLSADGTTYHKACFKCSHCKGTLVMSNYSSMDGVLFCKTHFEQLFKESGNFSKNFQTCRTHPSH
;
A
#
# COMPACT_ATOMS: atom_id res chain seq x y z
N MET A 1 -22.42 21.72 -16.89
CA MET A 1 -21.03 21.32 -16.61
C MET A 1 -21.08 19.86 -16.17
N SER A 2 -20.71 18.94 -17.05
CA SER A 2 -20.83 17.50 -16.79
C SER A 2 -19.66 17.07 -15.90
N PHE A 3 -19.89 16.95 -14.59
CA PHE A 3 -18.91 16.42 -13.66
C PHE A 3 -18.94 14.89 -13.74
N THR A 4 -18.33 14.32 -14.79
CA THR A 4 -18.17 12.87 -14.95
C THR A 4 -16.97 12.37 -14.13
N GLY A 5 -16.89 12.78 -12.86
CA GLY A 5 -15.87 12.37 -11.91
C GLY A 5 -16.50 12.10 -10.55
N THR A 6 -16.03 11.08 -9.84
CA THR A 6 -16.41 10.86 -8.45
C THR A 6 -16.09 12.10 -7.61
N LEU A 7 -16.94 12.44 -6.63
CA LEU A 7 -16.68 13.51 -5.64
C LEU A 7 -15.60 13.09 -4.62
N ASP A 8 -14.86 12.02 -4.89
CA ASP A 8 -13.94 11.46 -3.95
C ASP A 8 -12.53 12.03 -4.15
N LYS A 9 -11.84 12.29 -3.05
CA LYS A 9 -10.56 12.99 -3.00
C LYS A 9 -9.51 12.05 -2.43
N CYS A 10 -8.43 11.85 -3.19
CA CYS A 10 -7.36 10.96 -2.76
C CYS A 10 -6.71 11.50 -1.50
N LYS A 11 -6.67 10.71 -0.43
CA LYS A 11 -6.04 11.13 0.83
C LYS A 11 -4.51 11.24 0.76
N ALA A 12 -3.88 10.70 -0.28
CA ALA A 12 -2.43 10.74 -0.46
C ALA A 12 -1.94 11.94 -1.29
N CYS A 13 -2.78 12.55 -2.13
CA CYS A 13 -2.39 13.69 -2.96
C CYS A 13 -3.42 14.82 -2.99
N ASP A 14 -4.51 14.68 -2.24
CA ASP A 14 -5.62 15.63 -2.12
C ASP A 14 -6.30 16.05 -3.43
N LYS A 15 -6.12 15.25 -4.49
CA LYS A 15 -6.74 15.47 -5.80
C LYS A 15 -7.98 14.61 -5.96
N THR A 16 -8.95 15.09 -6.74
CA THR A 16 -10.12 14.32 -7.14
C THR A 16 -9.68 13.03 -7.83
N VAL A 17 -10.25 11.92 -7.39
CA VAL A 17 -10.04 10.62 -7.99
C VAL A 17 -11.11 10.44 -9.05
N TYR A 18 -10.71 9.93 -10.22
CA TYR A 18 -11.65 9.58 -11.28
C TYR A 18 -12.03 8.10 -11.13
N PHE A 19 -13.20 7.71 -11.66
CA PHE A 19 -13.66 6.32 -11.63
C PHE A 19 -12.62 5.30 -12.11
N VAL A 20 -11.76 5.68 -13.07
CA VAL A 20 -10.70 4.81 -13.62
C VAL A 20 -9.59 4.48 -12.61
N ASP A 21 -9.30 5.44 -11.73
CA ASP A 21 -8.26 5.36 -10.70
C ASP A 21 -8.82 5.20 -9.29
N LEU A 22 -10.15 5.20 -9.15
CA LEU A 22 -10.86 5.08 -7.88
C LEU A 22 -10.45 3.80 -7.17
N LEU A 23 -9.80 3.97 -6.03
CA LEU A 23 -9.36 2.87 -5.19
C LEU A 23 -9.80 3.16 -3.76
N SER A 24 -10.78 2.41 -3.27
CA SER A 24 -11.28 2.52 -1.89
C SER A 24 -10.58 1.49 -1.00
N ALA A 25 -9.87 1.95 0.03
CA ALA A 25 -9.19 1.12 1.02
C ALA A 25 -9.50 1.67 2.42
N ASP A 26 -9.98 0.81 3.32
CA ASP A 26 -10.22 1.15 4.74
C ASP A 26 -11.14 2.38 4.92
N GLY A 27 -12.15 2.50 4.06
CA GLY A 27 -13.08 3.63 4.06
C GLY A 27 -12.50 4.95 3.54
N THR A 28 -11.30 4.92 2.98
CA THR A 28 -10.63 6.07 2.37
C THR A 28 -10.34 5.81 0.90
N THR A 29 -10.38 6.85 0.08
CA THR A 29 -10.11 6.72 -1.34
C THR A 29 -8.71 7.21 -1.71
N TYR A 30 -8.12 6.50 -2.66
CA TYR A 30 -6.79 6.71 -3.19
C TYR A 30 -6.82 6.57 -4.71
N HIS A 31 -5.82 7.12 -5.40
CA HIS A 31 -5.53 6.72 -6.77
C HIS A 31 -4.78 5.39 -6.76
N LYS A 32 -5.00 4.54 -7.77
CA LYS A 32 -4.15 3.35 -8.01
C LYS A 32 -2.65 3.67 -8.01
N ALA A 33 -2.25 4.80 -8.59
CA ALA A 33 -0.86 5.26 -8.60
C ALA A 33 -0.39 5.86 -7.25
N CYS A 34 -1.31 6.39 -6.45
CA CYS A 34 -1.00 6.96 -5.15
C CYS A 34 -0.94 5.89 -4.04
N PHE A 35 -1.47 4.70 -4.31
CA PHE A 35 -1.49 3.55 -3.42
C PHE A 35 -0.10 2.93 -3.33
N LYS A 36 0.73 3.46 -2.43
CA LYS A 36 2.13 3.06 -2.27
C LYS A 36 2.49 2.89 -0.80
N CYS A 37 3.48 2.05 -0.54
CA CYS A 37 3.94 1.76 0.81
C CYS A 37 4.56 3.01 1.44
N SER A 38 4.21 3.34 2.68
CA SER A 38 4.81 4.48 3.39
C SER A 38 6.32 4.27 3.64
N HIS A 39 6.74 3.01 3.84
CA HIS A 39 8.12 2.65 4.14
C HIS A 39 9.03 2.69 2.90
N CYS A 40 8.71 1.90 1.86
CA CYS A 40 9.56 1.82 0.66
C CYS A 40 9.07 2.65 -0.53
N LYS A 41 7.91 3.31 -0.43
CA LYS A 41 7.26 4.03 -1.53
C LYS A 41 6.99 3.18 -2.78
N GLY A 42 7.07 1.84 -2.66
CA GLY A 42 6.74 0.92 -3.73
C GLY A 42 5.25 0.91 -4.02
N THR A 43 4.88 0.78 -5.29
CA THR A 43 3.49 0.68 -5.75
C THR A 43 2.85 -0.55 -5.14
N LEU A 44 1.75 -0.34 -4.41
CA LEU A 44 0.95 -1.39 -3.82
C LEU A 44 -0.24 -1.67 -4.73
N VAL A 45 -0.74 -2.90 -4.65
CA VAL A 45 -1.98 -3.30 -5.33
C VAL A 45 -2.99 -3.73 -4.28
N MET A 46 -4.28 -3.58 -4.59
CA MET A 46 -5.39 -4.00 -3.71
C MET A 46 -5.25 -5.48 -3.27
N SER A 47 -4.61 -6.32 -4.07
CA SER A 47 -4.36 -7.74 -3.76
C SER A 47 -3.20 -7.98 -2.79
N ASN A 48 -2.30 -7.00 -2.59
CA ASN A 48 -1.05 -7.15 -1.84
C ASN A 48 -0.71 -5.91 -0.99
N TYR A 49 -1.70 -5.31 -0.35
CA TYR A 49 -1.48 -4.23 0.60
C TYR A 49 -1.94 -4.63 2.00
N SER A 50 -1.46 -3.87 2.98
CA SER A 50 -1.89 -3.96 4.36
C SER A 50 -1.94 -2.55 4.94
N SER A 51 -3.02 -2.22 5.61
CA SER A 51 -3.32 -0.91 6.17
C SER A 51 -3.26 -0.99 7.69
N MET A 52 -2.59 -0.05 8.34
CA MET A 52 -2.60 0.09 9.79
C MET A 52 -2.71 1.56 10.16
N ASP A 53 -3.71 1.91 10.96
CA ASP A 53 -3.97 3.27 11.43
C ASP A 53 -4.05 4.32 10.29
N GLY A 54 -4.58 3.90 9.13
CA GLY A 54 -4.65 4.74 7.93
C GLY A 54 -3.34 4.87 7.14
N VAL A 55 -2.30 4.13 7.51
CA VAL A 55 -1.03 4.06 6.80
C VAL A 55 -0.94 2.78 5.97
N LEU A 56 -0.52 2.92 4.71
CA LEU A 56 -0.41 1.80 3.77
C LEU A 56 1.00 1.19 3.80
N PHE A 57 1.05 -0.14 3.90
CA PHE A 57 2.27 -0.93 3.89
C PHE A 57 2.17 -2.08 2.89
N CYS A 58 3.32 -2.53 2.36
CA CYS A 58 3.35 -3.82 1.65
C CYS A 58 3.32 -4.96 2.66
N LYS A 59 2.90 -6.16 2.24
CA LYS A 59 2.87 -7.34 3.12
C LYS A 59 4.19 -7.57 3.85
N THR A 60 5.31 -7.44 3.14
CA THR A 60 6.65 -7.61 3.71
C THR A 60 6.97 -6.61 4.82
N HIS A 61 6.77 -5.31 4.60
CA HIS A 61 7.03 -4.29 5.62
C HIS A 61 5.99 -4.35 6.73
N PHE A 62 4.71 -4.57 6.42
CA PHE A 62 3.68 -4.72 7.43
C PHE A 62 3.99 -5.86 8.39
N GLU A 63 4.36 -7.03 7.87
CA GLU A 63 4.82 -8.14 8.68
C GLU A 63 6.07 -7.80 9.50
N GLN A 64 7.02 -7.06 8.96
CA GLN A 64 8.22 -6.61 9.70
C GLN A 64 7.83 -5.66 10.85
N LEU A 65 7.03 -4.63 10.61
CA LEU A 65 6.57 -3.71 11.64
C LEU A 65 5.78 -4.41 12.74
N PHE A 66 4.94 -5.39 12.37
CA PHE A 66 4.23 -6.23 13.35
C PHE A 66 5.18 -7.13 14.15
N LYS A 67 6.23 -7.68 13.51
CA LYS A 67 7.27 -8.49 14.18
C LYS A 67 8.17 -7.66 15.09
N GLU A 68 8.41 -6.40 14.75
CA GLU A 68 9.13 -5.44 15.59
C GLU A 68 8.31 -5.02 16.82
N SER A 69 7.00 -4.89 16.65
CA SER A 69 6.07 -4.53 17.73
C SER A 69 5.67 -5.72 18.61
N GLY A 70 5.81 -6.95 18.12
CA GLY A 70 5.55 -8.18 18.86
C GLY A 70 6.57 -9.25 18.47
N ASN A 71 7.47 -9.55 19.40
CA ASN A 71 8.55 -10.53 19.27
C ASN A 71 8.06 -11.83 18.60
N PHE A 72 8.26 -11.93 17.28
CA PHE A 72 7.99 -13.14 16.54
C PHE A 72 9.22 -13.51 15.72
N SER A 73 10.06 -14.29 16.39
CA SER A 73 11.15 -15.05 15.81
C SER A 73 10.61 -15.95 14.70
N LYS A 74 10.64 -15.49 13.45
CA LYS A 74 10.44 -16.40 12.32
C LYS A 74 11.50 -16.14 11.27
N ASN A 75 12.55 -16.95 11.42
CA ASN A 75 13.36 -17.49 10.35
C ASN A 75 12.49 -17.64 9.09
N PHE A 76 12.64 -16.73 8.14
CA PHE A 76 12.29 -17.05 6.77
C PHE A 76 13.53 -16.72 5.97
N GLN A 77 14.09 -17.80 5.46
CA GLN A 77 15.35 -17.88 4.80
C GLN A 77 15.37 -16.84 3.69
N THR A 78 16.40 -16.01 3.71
CA THR A 78 16.82 -15.24 2.56
C THR A 78 16.95 -16.21 1.40
N CYS A 79 16.05 -16.13 0.42
CA CYS A 79 16.35 -16.56 -0.94
C CYS A 79 17.45 -15.63 -1.45
N ARG A 80 18.67 -15.80 -0.93
CA ARG A 80 19.89 -15.32 -1.56
C ARG A 80 19.97 -16.11 -2.85
N THR A 81 19.45 -15.49 -3.90
CA THR A 81 19.75 -15.88 -5.27
C THR A 81 21.27 -15.92 -5.36
N HIS A 82 21.80 -17.13 -5.54
CA HIS A 82 23.13 -17.35 -6.08
C HIS A 82 23.26 -16.52 -7.37
N PRO A 83 24.38 -15.80 -7.55
CA PRO A 83 25.21 -16.04 -8.73
C PRO A 83 26.58 -16.52 -8.23
N SER A 84 26.94 -17.78 -8.43
CA SER A 84 27.70 -18.22 -9.62
C SER A 84 29.04 -17.49 -9.72
N HIS A 85 30.07 -18.06 -9.08
CA HIS A 85 31.41 -18.16 -9.62
C HIS A 85 32.05 -19.46 -9.12
#